data_AF-A0A9D4TIZ6-F1
#
_entry.id   AF-A0A9D4TIZ6-F1
#
_cell.length_a   1.000
_cell.length_b   1.000
_cell.length_c   1.000
_cell.angle_alpha   90.00
_cell.angle_beta   90.00
_cell.angle_gamma   90.00
#
_symmetry.space_group_name_H-M   'P 1'
#
loop_
_entity.id
_entity.type
_entity.pdbx_description
1 polymer ?
#
loop_
_entity_poly.entity_id
_entity_poly.type
_entity_poly.pdbx_seq_one_letter_code
_entity_poly.pdbx_strand_id
1 'polypeptide(L)'
;MVRNTQQALPREISFQSRLCSALAREDGPTLDILALGVVSAGVLRSWSVLDPKDLAFLVTVAAAGIATLLWRRCRPASYARYRELPAVFLRVAAAASPAAWKVTAQALNGTPPYGSSWPLNAAAFGLAVLFSSFAATGGVMALARPVRLWLHVPAQAAAMLLIAQRNPDICSTAMFQHPAAQQATAGAYAALSSLLHLAAAPMDTLSLQHGPQGRCCAVLGLAEVLGGFLAPTLVLAVTESRLFAAYHHSWKEQEKCQQAERHGLATGASGAAAHPPSSVLQTPSRLAVHCYQDLLRWRPLEPADWTVAAATAVMLLASTWGLLLLLTPPGR
;
A
#
# COMPACT_ATOMS: atom_id res chain seq x y z
N MET A 1 49.56 -4.02 34.22
CA MET A 1 48.15 -4.44 34.37
C MET A 1 47.25 -3.49 33.59
N VAL A 2 46.93 -3.83 32.35
CA VAL A 2 46.03 -3.05 31.49
C VAL A 2 44.64 -3.66 31.65
N ARG A 3 43.71 -2.96 32.30
CA ARG A 3 42.30 -3.38 32.40
C ARG A 3 41.70 -3.29 31.00
N ASN A 4 41.59 -4.45 30.36
CA ASN A 4 40.84 -4.66 29.13
C ASN A 4 39.35 -4.37 29.43
N THR A 5 38.97 -3.10 29.41
CA THR A 5 37.59 -2.64 29.53
C THR A 5 36.99 -2.75 28.14
N GLN A 6 36.77 -3.98 27.69
CA GLN A 6 35.75 -4.23 26.67
C GLN A 6 34.41 -3.84 27.32
N GLN A 7 34.00 -2.60 27.13
CA GLN A 7 32.63 -2.17 27.38
C GLN A 7 31.75 -3.05 26.50
N ALA A 8 31.22 -4.11 27.10
CA ALA A 8 30.21 -4.95 26.48
C ALA A 8 29.03 -4.02 26.17
N LEU A 9 28.90 -3.64 24.91
CA LEU A 9 27.72 -2.97 24.40
C LEU A 9 26.50 -3.75 24.91
N PRO A 10 25.55 -3.10 25.60
CA PRO A 10 24.45 -3.78 26.25
C PRO A 10 23.74 -4.68 25.23
N ARG A 11 23.63 -5.97 25.56
CA ARG A 11 23.10 -7.03 24.69
C ARG A 11 21.73 -6.67 24.07
N GLU A 12 20.97 -5.80 24.72
CA GLU A 12 19.68 -5.27 24.28
C GLU A 12 19.75 -4.52 22.94
N ILE A 13 20.76 -3.66 22.75
CA ILE A 13 20.99 -2.95 21.48
C ILE A 13 21.29 -3.98 20.39
N SER A 14 21.98 -5.07 20.73
CA SER A 14 22.37 -6.09 19.76
C SER A 14 21.20 -6.93 19.25
N PHE A 15 20.14 -7.18 20.04
CA PHE A 15 19.00 -8.00 19.59
C PHE A 15 18.04 -7.18 18.73
N GLN A 16 17.65 -5.99 19.20
CA GLN A 16 16.77 -5.11 18.43
C GLN A 16 17.45 -4.65 17.13
N SER A 17 18.76 -4.35 17.18
CA SER A 17 19.55 -4.09 15.97
C SER A 17 19.60 -5.31 15.05
N ARG A 18 19.74 -6.54 15.59
CA ARG A 18 19.75 -7.76 14.78
C ARG A 18 18.41 -8.01 14.11
N LEU A 19 17.30 -7.88 14.85
CA LEU A 19 15.95 -8.03 14.32
C LEU A 19 15.63 -6.97 13.25
N CYS A 20 15.91 -5.70 13.53
CA CYS A 20 15.74 -4.62 12.54
C CYS A 20 16.64 -4.83 11.32
N SER A 21 17.87 -5.33 11.49
CA SER A 21 18.77 -5.63 10.38
C SER A 21 18.34 -6.86 9.56
N ALA A 22 17.70 -7.85 10.18
CA ALA A 22 17.14 -9.02 9.49
C ALA A 22 15.91 -8.63 8.66
N LEU A 23 14.98 -7.88 9.24
CA LEU A 23 13.81 -7.33 8.52
C LEU A 23 14.25 -6.40 7.38
N ALA A 24 15.26 -5.54 7.63
CA ALA A 24 15.83 -4.69 6.59
C ALA A 24 16.60 -5.45 5.50
N ARG A 25 16.93 -6.74 5.69
CA ARG A 25 17.49 -7.61 4.63
C ARG A 25 16.40 -8.31 3.82
N GLU A 26 15.27 -8.65 4.45
CA GLU A 26 14.12 -9.26 3.77
C GLU A 26 13.39 -8.29 2.85
N ASP A 27 13.38 -7.00 3.17
CA ASP A 27 12.77 -5.94 2.34
C ASP A 27 13.53 -5.71 1.00
N GLY A 28 13.85 -6.71 0.17
CA GLY A 28 14.80 -6.59 -0.96
C GLY A 28 14.67 -5.30 -1.82
N PRO A 29 15.78 -4.68 -2.26
CA PRO A 29 15.75 -3.40 -3.01
C PRO A 29 15.09 -3.51 -4.38
N THR A 30 14.65 -4.71 -4.77
CA THR A 30 14.07 -5.03 -6.08
C THR A 30 12.89 -4.12 -6.44
N LEU A 31 11.97 -3.85 -5.52
CA LEU A 31 10.81 -3.01 -5.80
C LEU A 31 11.19 -1.53 -5.94
N ASP A 32 12.16 -1.04 -5.15
CA ASP A 32 12.70 0.31 -5.30
C ASP A 32 13.44 0.47 -6.65
N ILE A 33 14.23 -0.53 -7.05
CA ILE A 33 14.93 -0.55 -8.34
C ILE A 33 13.93 -0.58 -9.49
N LEU A 34 12.88 -1.42 -9.38
CA LEU A 34 11.80 -1.48 -10.36
C LEU A 34 11.09 -0.13 -10.49
N ALA A 35 10.73 0.50 -9.36
CA ALA A 35 10.09 1.81 -9.35
C ALA A 35 10.99 2.88 -10.01
N LEU A 36 12.29 2.90 -9.69
CA LEU A 36 13.26 3.79 -10.34
C LEU A 36 13.40 3.50 -11.84
N GLY A 37 13.40 2.23 -12.24
CA GLY A 37 13.45 1.81 -13.64
C GLY A 37 12.24 2.28 -14.43
N VAL A 38 11.03 2.14 -13.87
CA VAL A 38 9.79 2.62 -14.48
C VAL A 38 9.79 4.13 -14.63
N VAL A 39 10.19 4.88 -13.59
CA VAL A 39 10.29 6.34 -13.65
C VAL A 39 11.31 6.78 -14.71
N SER A 40 12.49 6.14 -14.73
CA SER A 40 13.55 6.46 -15.69
C SER A 40 13.13 6.17 -17.13
N ALA A 41 12.49 5.02 -17.37
CA ALA A 41 11.96 4.66 -18.69
C ALA A 41 10.86 5.64 -19.14
N GLY A 42 9.98 6.05 -18.23
CA GLY A 42 8.95 7.05 -18.50
C GLY A 42 9.52 8.41 -18.89
N VAL A 43 10.56 8.87 -18.16
CA VAL A 43 11.31 10.10 -18.48
C VAL A 43 11.95 10.01 -19.86
N LEU A 44 12.69 8.94 -20.14
CA LEU A 44 13.39 8.75 -21.41
C LEU A 44 12.42 8.70 -22.60
N ARG A 45 11.30 7.99 -22.45
CA ARG A 45 10.29 7.85 -23.51
C ARG A 45 9.52 9.14 -23.77
N SER A 46 9.31 9.96 -22.74
CA SER A 46 8.42 11.13 -22.81
C SER A 46 9.16 12.46 -22.74
N TRP A 47 10.48 12.43 -22.91
CA TRP A 47 11.36 13.59 -22.76
C TRP A 47 10.90 14.81 -23.57
N SER A 48 10.40 14.58 -24.79
CA SER A 48 9.95 15.64 -25.70
C SER A 48 8.66 16.34 -25.27
N VAL A 49 7.91 15.79 -24.30
CA VAL A 49 6.62 16.34 -23.84
C VAL A 49 6.68 16.87 -22.41
N LEU A 50 7.76 16.59 -21.69
CA LEU A 50 7.95 17.06 -20.33
C LEU A 50 8.50 18.49 -20.32
N ASP A 51 7.84 19.38 -19.58
CA ASP A 51 8.37 20.71 -19.33
C ASP A 51 9.63 20.62 -18.43
N PRO A 52 10.52 21.62 -18.43
CA PRO A 52 11.68 21.63 -17.52
C PRO A 52 11.32 21.42 -16.04
N LYS A 53 10.16 21.93 -15.60
CA LYS A 53 9.64 21.72 -14.23
C LYS A 53 9.27 20.26 -13.95
N ASP A 54 8.73 19.56 -14.95
CA ASP A 54 8.32 18.16 -14.84
C ASP A 54 9.55 17.27 -14.76
N LEU A 55 10.56 17.55 -15.59
CA LEU A 55 11.87 16.91 -15.52
C LEU A 55 12.55 17.14 -14.17
N ALA A 56 12.59 18.38 -13.69
CA ALA A 56 13.17 18.70 -12.38
C ALA A 56 12.48 17.92 -11.25
N PHE A 57 11.15 17.82 -11.29
CA PHE A 57 10.38 17.03 -10.33
C PHE A 57 10.74 15.53 -10.40
N LEU A 58 10.75 14.93 -11.60
CA LEU A 58 11.07 13.52 -11.77
C LEU A 58 12.52 13.19 -11.36
N VAL A 59 13.48 14.06 -11.68
CA VAL A 59 14.87 13.95 -11.22
C VAL A 59 14.94 14.04 -9.70
N THR A 60 14.17 14.93 -9.07
CA THR A 60 14.12 15.04 -7.60
C THR A 60 13.56 13.77 -6.96
N VAL A 61 12.48 13.20 -7.52
CA VAL A 61 11.91 11.93 -7.02
C VAL A 61 12.89 10.77 -7.21
N ALA A 62 13.58 10.69 -8.35
CA ALA A 62 14.60 9.69 -8.61
C ALA A 62 15.79 9.82 -7.64
N ALA A 63 16.29 11.05 -7.44
CA ALA A 63 17.36 11.35 -6.49
C ALA A 63 16.97 10.98 -5.06
N ALA A 64 15.73 11.27 -4.65
CA ALA A 64 15.22 10.87 -3.33
C ALA A 64 15.11 9.33 -3.19
N GLY A 65 14.74 8.62 -4.26
CA GLY A 65 14.76 7.16 -4.30
C GLY A 65 16.19 6.60 -4.13
N ILE A 66 17.16 7.14 -4.87
CA ILE A 66 18.58 6.77 -4.74
C ILE A 66 19.11 7.08 -3.34
N ALA A 67 18.80 8.25 -2.79
CA ALA A 67 19.18 8.63 -1.44
C ALA A 67 18.61 7.67 -0.39
N THR A 68 17.37 7.21 -0.58
CA THR A 68 16.72 6.21 0.28
C THR A 68 17.45 4.86 0.22
N LEU A 69 17.82 4.40 -0.98
CA LEU A 69 18.61 3.18 -1.17
C LEU A 69 20.00 3.27 -0.52
N LEU A 70 20.70 4.40 -0.72
CA LEU A 70 22.01 4.64 -0.12
C LEU A 70 21.90 4.74 1.41
N TRP A 71 20.88 5.43 1.94
CA TRP A 71 20.67 5.54 3.37
C TRP A 71 20.43 4.18 4.02
N ARG A 72 19.61 3.34 3.38
CA ARG A 72 19.40 1.96 3.82
C ARG A 72 20.69 1.15 3.83
N ARG A 73 21.54 1.30 2.82
CA ARG A 73 22.81 0.59 2.71
C ARG A 73 23.86 1.08 3.72
N CYS A 74 23.98 2.39 3.89
CA CYS A 74 25.05 3.01 4.67
C CYS A 74 24.70 3.19 6.15
N ARG A 75 23.42 3.39 6.51
CA ARG A 75 22.98 3.62 7.91
C ARG A 75 21.68 2.86 8.22
N PRO A 76 21.69 1.51 8.22
CA PRO A 76 20.49 0.69 8.35
C PRO A 76 19.70 0.92 9.65
N ALA A 77 20.37 1.19 10.77
CA ALA A 77 19.71 1.49 12.05
C ALA A 77 18.94 2.81 12.03
N SER A 78 19.52 3.85 11.44
CA SER A 78 18.87 5.16 11.25
C SER A 78 17.72 5.05 10.26
N TYR A 79 17.94 4.34 9.14
CA TYR A 79 16.90 4.05 8.15
C TYR A 79 15.69 3.36 8.80
N ALA A 80 15.90 2.28 9.56
CA ALA A 80 14.81 1.56 10.22
C ALA A 80 13.94 2.45 11.13
N ARG A 81 14.53 3.48 11.75
CA ARG A 81 13.82 4.40 12.65
C ARG A 81 13.02 5.47 11.92
N TYR A 82 13.52 5.96 10.79
CA TYR A 82 13.00 7.18 10.14
C TYR A 82 12.49 6.95 8.71
N ARG A 83 12.53 5.71 8.18
CA ARG A 83 12.12 5.39 6.79
C ARG A 83 10.67 5.70 6.46
N GLU A 84 9.78 5.71 7.45
CA GLU A 84 8.34 5.83 7.23
C GLU A 84 7.96 7.22 6.68
N LEU A 85 8.60 8.28 7.16
CA LEU A 85 8.33 9.65 6.73
C LEU A 85 8.66 9.91 5.24
N PRO A 86 9.88 9.63 4.74
CA PRO A 86 10.16 9.78 3.31
C PRO A 86 9.38 8.80 2.44
N ALA A 87 9.03 7.60 2.95
CA ALA A 87 8.16 6.68 2.23
C ALA A 87 6.76 7.29 2.01
N VAL A 88 6.14 7.85 3.04
CA VAL A 88 4.85 8.56 2.93
C VAL A 88 4.97 9.74 1.97
N PHE A 89 5.98 10.58 2.17
CA PHE A 89 6.20 11.77 1.34
C PHE A 89 6.33 11.38 -0.14
N LEU A 90 7.17 10.40 -0.46
CA LEU A 90 7.41 9.98 -1.85
C LEU A 90 6.18 9.36 -2.50
N ARG A 91 5.35 8.64 -1.74
CA ARG A 91 4.06 8.10 -2.24
C ARG A 91 3.09 9.23 -2.60
N VAL A 92 2.88 10.17 -1.68
CA VAL A 92 1.94 11.29 -1.88
C VAL A 92 2.45 12.22 -2.98
N ALA A 93 3.76 12.52 -3.01
CA ALA A 93 4.37 13.32 -4.05
C ALA A 93 4.25 12.65 -5.43
N ALA A 94 4.46 11.33 -5.52
CA ALA A 94 4.30 10.60 -6.78
C ALA A 94 2.85 10.67 -7.29
N ALA A 95 1.85 10.53 -6.42
CA ALA A 95 0.44 10.69 -6.77
C ALA A 95 0.09 12.14 -7.21
N ALA A 96 0.70 13.14 -6.56
CA ALA A 96 0.53 14.55 -6.89
C ALA A 96 1.23 14.98 -8.20
N SER A 97 2.08 14.12 -8.78
CA SER A 97 3.00 14.46 -9.88
C SER A 97 2.27 14.89 -11.16
N PRO A 98 2.30 16.19 -11.55
CA PRO A 98 1.69 16.63 -12.81
C PRO A 98 2.34 15.97 -14.04
N ALA A 99 3.65 15.72 -13.96
CA ALA A 99 4.42 15.06 -14.99
C ALA A 99 3.90 13.66 -15.31
N ALA A 100 3.60 12.87 -14.27
CA ALA A 100 3.09 11.52 -14.44
C ALA A 100 1.73 11.53 -15.17
N TRP A 101 0.85 12.44 -14.79
CA TRP A 101 -0.47 12.60 -15.41
C TRP A 101 -0.40 13.06 -16.86
N LYS A 102 0.49 13.99 -17.19
CA LYS A 102 0.73 14.41 -18.58
C LYS A 102 1.19 13.25 -19.46
N VAL A 103 2.15 12.47 -18.98
CA VAL A 103 2.67 11.29 -19.71
C VAL A 103 1.56 10.27 -19.93
N THR A 104 0.77 9.98 -18.89
CA THR A 104 -0.37 9.06 -18.99
C THR A 104 -1.40 9.57 -19.99
N ALA A 105 -1.81 10.84 -19.91
CA ALA A 105 -2.78 11.42 -20.83
C ALA A 105 -2.28 11.40 -22.28
N GLN A 106 -1.00 11.72 -22.50
CA GLN A 106 -0.38 11.64 -23.82
C GLN A 106 -0.36 10.20 -24.36
N ALA A 107 0.01 9.22 -23.54
CA ALA A 107 0.02 7.82 -23.94
C ALA A 107 -1.38 7.33 -24.34
N LEU A 108 -2.40 7.71 -23.57
CA LEU A 108 -3.80 7.40 -23.90
C LEU A 108 -4.25 8.10 -25.18
N ASN A 109 -3.88 9.37 -25.40
CA ASN A 109 -4.22 10.10 -26.63
C ASN A 109 -3.52 9.56 -27.88
N GLY A 110 -2.34 8.96 -27.74
CA GLY A 110 -1.57 8.37 -28.84
C GLY A 110 -1.92 6.90 -29.14
N THR A 111 -2.78 6.27 -28.35
CA THR A 111 -3.16 4.86 -28.55
C THR A 111 -4.17 4.77 -29.70
N PRO A 112 -3.91 3.94 -30.74
CA PRO A 112 -4.80 3.84 -31.90
C PRO A 112 -6.22 3.42 -31.50
N PRO A 113 -7.23 3.80 -32.30
CA PRO A 113 -8.62 3.51 -31.98
C PRO A 113 -8.86 2.00 -31.89
N TYR A 114 -9.83 1.66 -31.03
CA TYR A 114 -10.34 0.30 -30.85
C TYR A 114 -10.64 -0.38 -32.20
N GLY A 115 -10.28 -1.65 -32.32
CA GLY A 115 -10.46 -2.44 -33.54
C GLY A 115 -11.89 -2.98 -33.71
N SER A 116 -12.10 -3.87 -34.68
CA SER A 116 -13.39 -4.52 -34.92
C SER A 116 -13.72 -5.66 -33.95
N SER A 117 -12.74 -6.14 -33.19
CA SER A 117 -12.87 -7.29 -32.29
C SER A 117 -13.28 -6.86 -30.88
N TRP A 118 -14.48 -7.26 -30.45
CA TRP A 118 -14.98 -6.97 -29.10
C TRP A 118 -14.03 -7.47 -27.98
N PRO A 119 -13.51 -8.72 -28.01
CA PRO A 119 -12.59 -9.19 -26.97
C PRO A 119 -11.30 -8.36 -26.87
N LEU A 120 -10.72 -7.99 -28.02
CA LEU A 120 -9.52 -7.15 -28.03
C LEU A 120 -9.80 -5.75 -27.49
N ASN A 121 -10.98 -5.20 -27.79
CA ASN A 121 -11.39 -3.91 -27.27
C ASN A 121 -11.64 -3.94 -25.76
N ALA A 122 -12.28 -4.99 -25.25
CA ALA A 122 -12.46 -5.18 -23.82
C ALA A 122 -11.11 -5.30 -23.09
N ALA A 123 -10.17 -6.06 -23.65
CA ALA A 123 -8.82 -6.18 -23.10
C ALA A 123 -8.06 -4.85 -23.11
N ALA A 124 -8.11 -4.11 -24.23
CA ALA A 124 -7.49 -2.80 -24.35
C ALA A 124 -8.09 -1.78 -23.36
N PHE A 125 -9.42 -1.79 -23.19
CA PHE A 125 -10.09 -0.97 -22.18
C PHE A 125 -9.67 -1.34 -20.76
N GLY A 126 -9.66 -2.64 -20.42
CA GLY A 126 -9.22 -3.10 -19.10
C GLY A 126 -7.77 -2.70 -18.80
N LEU A 127 -6.87 -2.85 -19.77
CA LEU A 127 -5.48 -2.41 -19.66
C LEU A 127 -5.36 -0.90 -19.48
N ALA A 128 -6.16 -0.11 -20.22
CA ALA A 128 -6.17 1.34 -20.08
C ALA A 128 -6.69 1.79 -18.71
N VAL A 129 -7.75 1.16 -18.19
CA VAL A 129 -8.26 1.40 -16.84
C VAL A 129 -7.18 1.06 -15.80
N LEU A 130 -6.53 -0.10 -15.91
CA LEU A 130 -5.46 -0.49 -14.98
C LEU A 130 -4.24 0.44 -15.04
N PHE A 131 -3.88 0.89 -16.24
CA PHE A 131 -2.77 1.82 -16.45
C PHE A 131 -3.09 3.22 -15.91
N SER A 132 -4.28 3.74 -16.22
CA SER A 132 -4.68 5.12 -15.92
C SER A 132 -5.23 5.35 -14.53
N SER A 133 -5.71 4.30 -13.85
CA SER A 133 -6.08 4.34 -12.42
C SER A 133 -4.88 4.53 -11.50
N PHE A 134 -3.64 4.40 -12.00
CA PHE A 134 -2.43 4.37 -11.16
C PHE A 134 -2.47 3.32 -10.04
N ALA A 135 -3.41 2.36 -10.07
CA ALA A 135 -3.61 1.37 -9.02
C ALA A 135 -2.36 0.50 -8.85
N ALA A 136 -1.76 0.05 -9.97
CA ALA A 136 -0.51 -0.68 -9.97
C ALA A 136 0.64 0.17 -9.39
N THR A 137 0.78 1.43 -9.81
CA THR A 137 1.80 2.35 -9.28
C THR A 137 1.63 2.59 -7.78
N GLY A 138 0.39 2.84 -7.33
CA GLY A 138 0.05 3.02 -5.92
C GLY A 138 0.33 1.76 -5.09
N GLY A 139 -0.01 0.58 -5.63
CA GLY A 139 0.30 -0.71 -5.04
C GLY A 139 1.80 -0.99 -4.94
N VAL A 140 2.55 -0.81 -6.02
CA VAL A 140 4.02 -0.97 -6.01
C VAL A 140 4.67 0.01 -5.04
N MET A 141 4.26 1.28 -5.02
CA MET A 141 4.82 2.27 -4.09
C MET A 141 4.45 2.00 -2.63
N ALA A 142 3.27 1.41 -2.38
CA ALA A 142 2.88 0.95 -1.06
C ALA A 142 3.72 -0.24 -0.59
N LEU A 143 3.95 -1.23 -1.47
CA LEU A 143 4.66 -2.46 -1.15
C LEU A 143 6.20 -2.31 -1.17
N ALA A 144 6.73 -1.42 -2.01
CA ALA A 144 8.18 -1.17 -2.12
C ALA A 144 8.76 -0.59 -0.83
N ARG A 145 7.96 0.21 -0.13
CA ARG A 145 8.40 0.97 1.05
C ARG A 145 7.40 0.80 2.17
N PRO A 146 7.24 -0.40 2.75
CA PRO A 146 6.19 -0.64 3.73
C PRO A 146 6.34 0.36 4.90
N VAL A 147 5.21 0.95 5.26
CA VAL A 147 5.07 1.81 6.44
C VAL A 147 4.04 1.16 7.35
N ARG A 148 3.99 1.52 8.61
CA ARG A 148 3.01 0.94 9.53
C ARG A 148 1.60 1.15 9.05
N LEU A 149 0.70 0.19 9.28
CA LEU A 149 -0.68 0.23 8.82
C LEU A 149 -1.40 1.54 9.20
N TRP A 150 -1.21 2.02 10.44
CA TRP A 150 -1.82 3.26 10.93
C TRP A 150 -1.39 4.51 10.15
N LEU A 151 -0.17 4.52 9.59
CA LEU A 151 0.35 5.61 8.76
C LEU A 151 0.07 5.36 7.28
N HIS A 152 0.01 4.08 6.87
CA HIS A 152 -0.30 3.68 5.50
C HIS A 152 -1.69 4.12 5.09
N VAL A 153 -2.70 3.83 5.91
CA VAL A 153 -4.11 4.16 5.61
C VAL A 153 -4.30 5.64 5.27
N PRO A 154 -3.93 6.62 6.12
CA PRO A 154 -4.11 8.03 5.79
C PRO A 154 -3.23 8.49 4.61
N ALA A 155 -1.99 7.98 4.51
CA ALA A 155 -1.10 8.35 3.40
C ALA A 155 -1.62 7.83 2.04
N GLN A 156 -2.12 6.60 2.00
CA GLN A 156 -2.66 5.99 0.80
C GLN A 156 -4.00 6.62 0.42
N ALA A 157 -4.85 6.95 1.40
CA ALA A 157 -6.08 7.68 1.15
C ALA A 157 -5.79 9.07 0.54
N ALA A 158 -4.79 9.80 1.06
CA ALA A 158 -4.35 11.06 0.49
C ALA A 158 -3.82 10.89 -0.95
N ALA A 159 -3.03 9.86 -1.21
CA ALA A 159 -2.55 9.54 -2.55
C ALA A 159 -3.70 9.22 -3.52
N MET A 160 -4.66 8.38 -3.11
CA MET A 160 -5.83 8.05 -3.94
C MET A 160 -6.72 9.26 -4.19
N LEU A 161 -6.89 10.15 -3.21
CA LEU A 161 -7.66 11.37 -3.42
C LEU A 161 -7.02 12.28 -4.47
N LEU A 162 -5.69 12.43 -4.43
CA LEU A 162 -4.93 13.19 -5.43
C LEU A 162 -5.00 12.55 -6.82
N ILE A 163 -5.02 11.22 -6.88
CA ILE A 163 -5.23 10.46 -8.12
C ILE A 163 -6.65 10.69 -8.64
N ALA A 164 -7.68 10.50 -7.82
CA ALA A 164 -9.08 10.62 -8.20
C ALA A 164 -9.44 12.02 -8.74
N GLN A 165 -8.78 13.08 -8.23
CA GLN A 165 -8.91 14.45 -8.74
C GLN A 165 -8.51 14.59 -10.23
N ARG A 166 -7.75 13.64 -10.78
CA ARG A 166 -7.29 13.61 -12.18
C ARG A 166 -8.16 12.77 -13.09
N ASN A 167 -9.14 12.05 -12.55
CA ASN A 167 -10.03 11.19 -13.34
C ASN A 167 -10.80 11.96 -14.42
N PRO A 168 -11.30 13.21 -14.18
CA PRO A 168 -11.94 13.98 -15.24
C PRO A 168 -11.02 14.23 -16.44
N ASP A 169 -9.74 14.54 -16.19
CA ASP A 169 -8.72 14.80 -17.24
C ASP A 169 -8.46 13.52 -18.03
N ILE A 170 -8.27 12.38 -17.34
CA ILE A 170 -8.05 11.08 -17.98
C ILE A 170 -9.27 10.65 -18.80
N CYS A 171 -10.48 10.76 -18.24
CA CYS A 171 -11.71 10.41 -18.94
C CYS A 171 -11.99 11.31 -20.15
N SER A 172 -11.38 12.50 -20.23
CA SER A 172 -11.45 13.38 -21.40
C SER A 172 -10.51 13.01 -22.54
N THR A 173 -9.58 12.05 -22.33
CA THR A 173 -8.65 11.60 -23.37
C THR A 173 -9.36 10.87 -24.51
N ALA A 174 -8.77 10.91 -25.71
CA ALA A 174 -9.34 10.30 -26.91
C ALA A 174 -9.69 8.82 -26.74
N MET A 175 -8.87 8.09 -25.97
CA MET A 175 -9.10 6.67 -25.68
C MET A 175 -10.42 6.45 -24.93
N PHE A 176 -10.69 7.21 -23.87
CA PHE A 176 -11.92 7.05 -23.07
C PHE A 176 -13.14 7.73 -23.71
N GLN A 177 -12.93 8.70 -24.59
CA GLN A 177 -13.99 9.30 -25.39
C GLN A 177 -14.44 8.45 -26.58
N HIS A 178 -13.70 7.38 -26.92
CA HIS A 178 -14.09 6.48 -28.00
C HIS A 178 -15.41 5.75 -27.69
N PRO A 179 -16.36 5.60 -28.64
CA PRO A 179 -17.65 4.95 -28.39
C PRO A 179 -17.55 3.55 -27.79
N ALA A 180 -16.57 2.74 -28.23
CA ALA A 180 -16.34 1.40 -27.68
C ALA A 180 -15.94 1.44 -26.19
N ALA A 181 -15.10 2.39 -25.78
CA ALA A 181 -14.73 2.58 -24.38
C ALA A 181 -15.91 3.07 -23.55
N GLN A 182 -16.71 4.00 -24.08
CA GLN A 182 -17.92 4.48 -23.42
C GLN A 182 -18.95 3.35 -23.22
N GLN A 183 -19.12 2.48 -24.21
CA GLN A 183 -20.00 1.31 -24.11
C GLN A 183 -19.49 0.31 -23.05
N ALA A 184 -18.19 0.00 -23.06
CA ALA A 184 -17.59 -0.88 -22.05
C ALA A 184 -17.72 -0.28 -20.63
N THR A 185 -17.47 1.02 -20.50
CA THR A 185 -17.63 1.77 -19.24
C THR A 185 -19.09 1.73 -18.76
N ALA A 186 -20.05 1.97 -19.65
CA ALA A 186 -21.47 1.91 -19.32
C ALA A 186 -21.89 0.51 -18.86
N GLY A 187 -21.39 -0.54 -19.52
CA GLY A 187 -21.61 -1.93 -19.12
C GLY A 187 -21.04 -2.25 -17.74
N ALA A 188 -19.79 -1.86 -17.48
CA ALA A 188 -19.15 -2.03 -16.17
C ALA A 188 -19.90 -1.26 -15.07
N TYR A 189 -20.24 0.01 -15.32
CA TYR A 189 -21.00 0.85 -14.40
C TYR A 189 -22.37 0.23 -14.07
N ALA A 190 -23.10 -0.28 -15.08
CA ALA A 190 -24.39 -0.92 -14.89
C ALA A 190 -24.26 -2.19 -14.04
N ALA A 191 -23.30 -3.06 -14.35
CA ALA A 191 -23.06 -4.29 -13.60
C ALA A 191 -22.71 -4.01 -12.12
N LEU A 192 -21.84 -3.03 -11.86
CA LEU A 192 -21.47 -2.61 -10.51
C LEU A 192 -22.65 -2.00 -9.74
N SER A 193 -23.48 -1.22 -10.43
CA SER A 193 -24.71 -0.67 -9.84
C SER A 193 -25.73 -1.76 -9.52
N SER A 194 -25.84 -2.80 -10.36
CA SER A 194 -26.67 -3.97 -10.05
C SER A 194 -26.18 -4.74 -8.82
N LEU A 195 -24.86 -4.84 -8.62
CA LEU A 195 -24.30 -5.46 -7.41
C LEU A 195 -24.68 -4.67 -6.14
N LEU A 196 -24.74 -3.33 -6.21
CA LEU A 196 -25.20 -2.50 -5.08
C LEU A 196 -26.63 -2.84 -4.66
N HIS A 197 -27.52 -3.05 -5.64
CA HIS A 197 -28.91 -3.45 -5.37
C HIS A 197 -28.99 -4.86 -4.74
N LEU A 198 -28.16 -5.79 -5.20
CA LEU A 198 -28.09 -7.15 -4.64
C LEU A 198 -27.55 -7.17 -3.20
N ALA A 199 -26.67 -6.25 -2.85
CA ALA A 199 -26.11 -6.13 -1.51
C ALA A 199 -27.09 -5.59 -0.46
N ALA A 200 -28.34 -5.28 -0.85
CA ALA A 200 -29.38 -4.71 0.03
C ALA A 200 -28.91 -3.47 0.82
N ALA A 201 -27.95 -2.72 0.28
CA ALA A 201 -27.49 -1.50 0.90
C ALA A 201 -28.65 -0.49 0.90
N PRO A 202 -29.02 0.12 2.04
CA PRO A 202 -30.07 1.12 2.13
C PRO A 202 -29.63 2.41 1.43
N MET A 203 -29.71 2.40 0.10
CA MET A 203 -29.25 3.46 -0.80
C MET A 203 -30.38 3.84 -1.78
N ASP A 204 -31.62 3.83 -1.29
CA ASP A 204 -32.83 4.19 -2.06
C ASP A 204 -32.82 5.64 -2.61
N THR A 205 -31.78 6.43 -2.31
CA THR A 205 -31.70 7.87 -2.60
C THR A 205 -30.68 8.25 -3.67
N LEU A 206 -29.91 7.32 -4.25
CA LEU A 206 -28.84 7.64 -5.20
C LEU A 206 -29.12 7.16 -6.61
N SER A 207 -30.27 7.52 -7.16
CA SER A 207 -30.48 7.50 -8.61
C SER A 207 -29.79 8.71 -9.26
N LEU A 208 -28.48 8.83 -9.05
CA LEU A 208 -27.65 9.82 -9.73
C LEU A 208 -27.40 9.30 -11.14
N GLN A 209 -28.10 9.87 -12.11
CA GLN A 209 -27.79 9.66 -13.52
C GLN A 209 -26.47 10.37 -13.84
N HIS A 210 -25.38 9.60 -13.87
CA HIS A 210 -24.09 10.09 -14.33
C HIS A 210 -24.04 10.11 -15.87
N GLY A 211 -23.60 11.23 -16.44
CA GLY A 211 -23.19 11.31 -17.84
C GLY A 211 -21.98 10.40 -18.16
N PRO A 212 -21.58 10.27 -19.44
CA PRO A 212 -20.50 9.37 -19.86
C PRO A 212 -19.18 9.57 -19.09
N GLN A 213 -18.80 10.83 -18.87
CA GLN A 213 -17.59 11.19 -18.11
C GLN A 213 -17.69 10.76 -16.64
N GLY A 214 -18.84 10.98 -15.99
CA GLY A 214 -19.06 10.57 -14.60
C GLY A 214 -18.99 9.05 -14.44
N ARG A 215 -19.56 8.30 -15.38
CA ARG A 215 -19.46 6.82 -15.39
C ARG A 215 -18.00 6.36 -15.51
N CYS A 216 -17.21 7.00 -16.38
CA CYS A 216 -15.79 6.72 -16.51
C CYS A 216 -15.03 7.02 -15.22
N CYS A 217 -15.26 8.19 -14.60
CA CYS A 217 -14.62 8.56 -13.34
C CYS A 217 -14.94 7.58 -12.21
N ALA A 218 -16.19 7.12 -12.12
CA ALA A 218 -16.59 6.13 -11.12
C ALA A 218 -15.88 4.78 -11.32
N VAL A 219 -15.81 4.27 -12.56
CA VAL A 219 -15.13 3.01 -12.87
C VAL A 219 -13.61 3.10 -12.60
N LEU A 220 -12.96 4.21 -12.95
CA LEU A 220 -11.56 4.46 -12.61
C LEU A 220 -11.35 4.54 -11.09
N GLY A 221 -12.19 5.32 -10.40
CA GLY A 221 -12.17 5.43 -8.95
C GLY A 221 -12.34 4.09 -8.24
N LEU A 222 -13.13 3.18 -8.80
CA LEU A 222 -13.23 1.82 -8.25
C LEU A 222 -11.94 1.03 -8.42
N ALA A 223 -11.32 1.09 -9.59
CA ALA A 223 -10.03 0.44 -9.83
C ALA A 223 -8.93 1.00 -8.89
N GLU A 224 -8.93 2.31 -8.66
CA GLU A 224 -8.07 3.00 -7.69
C GLU A 224 -8.28 2.49 -6.27
N VAL A 225 -9.53 2.44 -5.79
CA VAL A 225 -9.80 1.99 -4.42
C VAL A 225 -9.46 0.51 -4.26
N LEU A 226 -9.85 -0.35 -5.20
CA LEU A 226 -9.61 -1.78 -5.09
C LEU A 226 -8.12 -2.12 -5.21
N GLY A 227 -7.48 -1.67 -6.28
CA GLY A 227 -6.09 -2.03 -6.58
C GLY A 227 -5.07 -1.12 -5.92
N GLY A 228 -5.36 0.19 -5.86
CA GLY A 228 -4.46 1.21 -5.32
C GLY A 228 -4.56 1.38 -3.80
N PHE A 229 -5.70 1.08 -3.17
CA PHE A 229 -5.87 1.24 -1.72
C PHE A 229 -6.06 -0.09 -0.99
N LEU A 230 -7.10 -0.84 -1.32
CA LEU A 230 -7.53 -2.01 -0.56
C LEU A 230 -6.51 -3.15 -0.67
N ALA A 231 -6.10 -3.52 -1.89
CA ALA A 231 -5.12 -4.59 -2.12
C ALA A 231 -3.81 -4.39 -1.33
N PRO A 232 -3.09 -3.24 -1.44
CA PRO A 232 -1.88 -3.03 -0.66
C PRO A 232 -2.13 -2.95 0.85
N THR A 233 -3.26 -2.38 1.28
CA THR A 233 -3.63 -2.32 2.71
C THR A 233 -3.82 -3.71 3.29
N LEU A 234 -4.49 -4.61 2.56
CA LEU A 234 -4.69 -6.00 2.99
C LEU A 234 -3.37 -6.77 3.06
N VAL A 235 -2.51 -6.64 2.05
CA VAL A 235 -1.17 -7.27 2.06
C VAL A 235 -0.36 -6.77 3.26
N LEU A 236 -0.40 -5.46 3.53
CA LEU A 236 0.28 -4.88 4.69
C LEU A 236 -0.31 -5.38 6.02
N ALA A 237 -1.64 -5.43 6.15
CA ALA A 237 -2.29 -5.93 7.35
C ALA A 237 -1.93 -7.40 7.63
N VAL A 238 -1.89 -8.24 6.60
CA VAL A 238 -1.49 -9.65 6.72
C VAL A 238 -0.01 -9.80 7.08
N THR A 239 0.86 -8.99 6.51
CA THR A 239 2.29 -9.04 6.82
C THR A 239 2.57 -8.53 8.25
N GLU A 240 1.95 -7.43 8.67
CA GLU A 240 2.07 -6.92 10.04
C GLU A 240 1.50 -7.89 11.08
N SER A 241 0.35 -8.53 10.81
CA SER A 241 -0.23 -9.50 11.74
C SER A 241 0.68 -10.71 11.95
N ARG A 242 1.30 -11.23 10.88
CA ARG A 242 2.30 -12.31 10.95
C ARG A 242 3.53 -11.92 11.77
N LEU A 243 4.05 -10.71 11.54
CA LEU A 243 5.18 -10.18 12.31
C LEU A 243 4.83 -10.03 13.79
N PHE A 244 3.62 -9.55 14.09
CA PHE A 244 3.14 -9.45 15.45
C PHE A 244 2.99 -10.83 16.12
N ALA A 245 2.47 -11.84 15.42
CA ALA A 245 2.35 -13.19 15.94
C ALA A 245 3.72 -13.77 16.33
N ALA A 246 4.72 -13.62 15.46
CA ALA A 246 6.09 -14.07 15.70
C ALA A 246 6.71 -13.34 16.90
N TYR A 247 6.55 -12.02 16.96
CA TYR A 247 6.99 -11.21 18.10
C TYR A 247 6.35 -11.67 19.41
N HIS A 248 5.01 -11.82 19.43
CA HIS A 248 4.25 -12.21 20.61
C HIS A 248 4.63 -13.63 21.09
N HIS A 249 4.91 -14.56 20.17
CA HIS A 249 5.43 -15.88 20.52
C HIS A 249 6.79 -15.78 21.23
N SER A 250 7.75 -15.06 20.62
CA SER A 250 9.09 -14.89 21.20
C SER A 250 9.06 -14.18 22.57
N TRP A 251 8.14 -13.23 22.74
CA TRP A 251 7.93 -12.53 24.00
C TRP A 251 7.43 -13.49 25.09
N LYS A 252 6.46 -14.35 24.79
CA LYS A 252 5.95 -15.36 25.74
C LYS A 252 7.02 -16.39 26.12
N GLU A 253 7.86 -16.81 25.19
CA GLU A 253 8.96 -17.73 25.50
C GLU A 253 9.97 -17.09 26.46
N GLN A 254 10.31 -15.82 26.25
CA GLN A 254 11.18 -15.09 27.16
C GLN A 254 10.55 -14.90 28.54
N GLU A 255 9.25 -14.59 28.60
CA GLU A 255 8.53 -14.48 29.86
C GLU A 255 8.59 -15.79 30.65
N LYS A 256 8.39 -16.95 29.98
CA LYS A 256 8.54 -18.27 30.60
C LYS A 256 9.96 -18.53 31.09
N CYS A 257 10.99 -18.20 30.31
CA CYS A 257 12.39 -18.35 30.72
C CYS A 257 12.72 -17.48 31.95
N GLN A 258 12.25 -16.22 31.97
CA GLN A 258 12.43 -15.33 33.11
C GLN A 258 11.70 -15.82 34.36
N GLN A 259 10.47 -16.36 34.21
CA GLN A 259 9.74 -16.97 35.31
C GLN A 259 10.47 -18.20 35.86
N ALA A 260 10.96 -19.09 34.98
CA ALA A 260 11.72 -20.28 35.38
C ALA A 260 13.01 -19.91 36.12
N GLU A 261 13.74 -18.88 35.68
CA GLU A 261 14.93 -18.38 36.36
C GLU A 261 14.60 -17.81 37.76
N ARG A 262 13.51 -17.03 37.88
CA ARG A 262 13.03 -16.52 39.18
C ARG A 262 12.64 -17.63 40.15
N HIS A 263 12.00 -18.69 39.65
CA HIS A 263 11.62 -19.84 40.47
C HIS A 263 12.81 -20.73 40.84
N GLY A 264 13.79 -20.88 39.94
CA GLY A 264 15.03 -21.64 40.20
C GLY A 264 15.98 -20.93 41.19
N LEU A 265 16.01 -19.60 41.19
CA LEU A 265 16.76 -18.80 42.17
C LEU A 265 16.14 -18.84 43.58
N ALA A 266 14.84 -19.13 43.69
CA ALA A 266 14.16 -19.22 44.99
C ALA A 266 14.51 -20.50 45.76
N THR A 267 15.01 -21.55 45.09
CA THR A 267 15.32 -22.85 45.70
C THR A 267 16.81 -23.08 45.99
N GLY A 268 17.70 -22.18 45.56
CA GLY A 268 19.14 -22.34 45.78
C GLY A 268 19.92 -21.02 45.84
N ALA A 269 20.56 -20.79 46.99
CA ALA A 269 21.75 -19.95 47.20
C ALA A 269 21.58 -18.46 47.56
N SER A 270 21.82 -18.23 48.85
CA SER A 270 22.32 -17.04 49.56
C SER A 270 23.72 -16.54 49.08
N GLY A 271 24.13 -16.79 47.84
CA GLY A 271 25.45 -16.44 47.33
C GLY A 271 25.37 -15.25 46.37
N ALA A 272 26.03 -14.14 46.70
CA ALA A 272 26.08 -12.90 45.94
C ALA A 272 26.45 -13.11 44.45
N ALA A 273 25.46 -13.32 43.59
CA ALA A 273 25.63 -13.47 42.16
C ALA A 273 25.20 -12.18 41.46
N ALA A 274 26.14 -11.60 40.72
CA ALA A 274 25.94 -10.41 39.91
C ALA A 274 24.73 -10.56 38.99
N HIS A 275 23.75 -9.66 39.13
CA HIS A 275 22.57 -9.62 38.27
C HIS A 275 22.97 -9.58 36.79
N PRO A 276 22.57 -10.56 35.97
CA PRO A 276 22.72 -10.42 34.53
C PRO A 276 21.87 -9.24 34.07
N PRO A 277 22.32 -8.46 33.08
CA PRO A 277 21.55 -7.36 32.53
C PRO A 277 20.29 -7.95 31.86
N SER A 278 19.16 -7.84 32.54
CA SER A 278 17.86 -8.18 31.99
C SER A 278 17.51 -7.17 30.91
N SER A 279 17.80 -7.52 29.66
CA SER A 279 17.27 -6.82 28.51
C SER A 279 15.78 -7.16 28.42
N VAL A 280 14.94 -6.28 28.98
CA VAL A 280 13.50 -6.46 29.01
C VAL A 280 12.95 -5.99 27.68
N LEU A 281 12.62 -6.95 26.81
CA LEU A 281 11.80 -6.66 25.64
C LEU A 281 10.56 -5.88 26.10
N GLN A 282 10.41 -4.68 25.56
CA GLN A 282 9.35 -3.75 25.94
C GLN A 282 8.01 -4.46 25.77
N THR A 283 7.19 -4.51 26.82
CA THR A 283 5.90 -5.19 26.77
C THR A 283 5.03 -4.55 25.69
N PRO A 284 4.43 -5.34 24.78
CA PRO A 284 3.53 -4.79 23.79
C PRO A 284 2.32 -4.14 24.50
N SER A 285 1.84 -3.02 23.95
CA SER A 285 0.63 -2.39 24.49
C SER A 285 -0.55 -3.36 24.44
N ARG A 286 -1.41 -3.34 25.48
CA ARG A 286 -2.60 -4.21 25.55
C ARG A 286 -3.52 -4.05 24.33
N LEU A 287 -3.66 -2.81 23.84
CA LEU A 287 -4.45 -2.50 22.65
C LEU A 287 -3.88 -3.18 21.40
N ALA A 288 -2.56 -3.09 21.18
CA ALA A 288 -1.91 -3.77 20.05
C ALA A 288 -2.12 -5.28 20.14
N VAL A 289 -1.93 -5.87 21.34
CA VAL A 289 -2.18 -7.31 21.55
C VAL A 289 -3.60 -7.68 21.16
N HIS A 290 -4.60 -6.90 21.57
CA HIS A 290 -6.00 -7.20 21.26
C HIS A 290 -6.30 -7.08 19.76
N CYS A 291 -5.95 -5.95 19.13
CA CYS A 291 -6.19 -5.72 17.70
C CYS A 291 -5.52 -6.78 16.82
N TYR A 292 -4.26 -7.14 17.12
CA TYR A 292 -3.56 -8.14 16.34
C TYR A 292 -4.04 -9.57 16.65
N GLN A 293 -4.46 -9.87 17.89
CA GLN A 293 -5.07 -11.16 18.19
C GLN A 293 -6.39 -11.36 17.45
N ASP A 294 -7.20 -10.31 17.32
CA ASP A 294 -8.42 -10.38 16.53
C ASP A 294 -8.10 -10.54 15.03
N LEU A 295 -7.11 -9.83 14.50
CA LEU A 295 -6.59 -10.06 13.13
C LEU A 295 -6.02 -11.47 12.92
N LEU A 296 -5.41 -12.09 13.94
CA LEU A 296 -4.83 -13.44 13.86
C LEU A 296 -5.86 -14.55 14.07
N ARG A 297 -6.98 -14.26 14.75
CA ARG A 297 -8.13 -15.15 14.85
C ARG A 297 -8.81 -15.34 13.49
N TRP A 298 -8.65 -14.39 12.58
CA TRP A 298 -8.93 -14.59 11.16
C TRP A 298 -7.86 -15.52 10.57
N ARG A 299 -7.98 -16.82 10.86
CA ARG A 299 -7.19 -17.89 10.21
C ARG A 299 -7.54 -17.99 8.73
N PRO A 300 -6.67 -18.61 7.89
CA PRO A 300 -7.05 -18.92 6.52
C PRO A 300 -8.33 -19.76 6.53
N LEU A 301 -9.31 -19.16 5.88
CA LEU A 301 -10.70 -19.51 5.72
C LEU A 301 -10.91 -21.03 5.58
N GLU A 302 -11.64 -21.65 6.51
CA GLU A 302 -12.31 -22.93 6.24
C GLU A 302 -13.23 -22.76 5.02
N PRO A 303 -13.65 -23.83 4.32
CA PRO A 303 -14.57 -23.75 3.17
C PRO A 303 -15.80 -22.86 3.42
N ALA A 304 -16.34 -22.89 4.64
CA ALA A 304 -17.46 -22.06 5.08
C ALA A 304 -17.12 -20.57 5.20
N ASP A 305 -15.84 -20.21 5.36
CA ASP A 305 -15.43 -18.82 5.46
C ASP A 305 -15.19 -18.20 4.07
N TRP A 306 -15.09 -18.98 2.98
CA TRP A 306 -15.03 -18.43 1.62
C TRP A 306 -16.33 -17.74 1.22
N THR A 307 -17.49 -18.25 1.66
CA THR A 307 -18.77 -17.59 1.43
C THR A 307 -18.87 -16.30 2.23
N VAL A 308 -18.39 -16.29 3.49
CA VAL A 308 -18.33 -15.09 4.32
C VAL A 308 -17.35 -14.08 3.74
N ALA A 309 -16.18 -14.51 3.27
CA ALA A 309 -15.19 -13.64 2.62
C ALA A 309 -15.69 -13.10 1.29
N ALA A 310 -16.36 -13.94 0.48
CA ALA A 310 -17.01 -13.50 -0.76
C ALA A 310 -18.14 -12.51 -0.48
N ALA A 311 -19.01 -12.79 0.50
CA ALA A 311 -20.07 -11.89 0.91
C ALA A 311 -19.50 -10.56 1.45
N THR A 312 -18.46 -10.62 2.28
CA THR A 312 -17.77 -9.43 2.80
C THR A 312 -17.11 -8.64 1.67
N ALA A 313 -16.47 -9.32 0.71
CA ALA A 313 -15.88 -8.67 -0.46
C ALA A 313 -16.95 -8.01 -1.33
N VAL A 314 -18.11 -8.65 -1.53
CA VAL A 314 -19.25 -8.08 -2.24
C VAL A 314 -19.82 -6.87 -1.49
N MET A 315 -19.98 -6.95 -0.16
CA MET A 315 -20.45 -5.84 0.67
C MET A 315 -19.46 -4.66 0.68
N LEU A 316 -18.16 -4.93 0.75
CA LEU A 316 -17.11 -3.91 0.66
C LEU A 316 -17.09 -3.28 -0.72
N LEU A 317 -17.21 -4.09 -1.78
CA LEU A 317 -17.28 -3.62 -3.16
C LEU A 317 -18.51 -2.73 -3.36
N ALA A 318 -19.67 -3.17 -2.90
CA ALA A 318 -20.92 -2.41 -2.96
C ALA A 318 -20.83 -1.10 -2.17
N SER A 319 -20.33 -1.14 -0.93
CA SER A 319 -20.16 0.06 -0.09
C SER A 319 -19.17 1.06 -0.71
N THR A 320 -18.07 0.55 -1.25
CA THR A 320 -17.07 1.35 -1.97
C THR A 320 -17.67 1.99 -3.21
N TRP A 321 -18.42 1.21 -3.99
CA TRP A 321 -19.11 1.70 -5.17
C TRP A 321 -20.11 2.81 -4.82
N GLY A 322 -20.92 2.60 -3.78
CA GLY A 322 -21.86 3.60 -3.28
C GLY A 322 -21.19 4.91 -2.87
N LEU A 323 -20.06 4.84 -2.15
CA LEU A 323 -19.27 6.02 -1.79
C LEU A 323 -18.70 6.72 -3.02
N LEU A 324 -18.21 5.97 -4.01
CA LEU A 324 -17.70 6.55 -5.25
C LEU A 324 -18.78 7.28 -6.04
N LEU A 325 -20.00 6.73 -6.11
CA LEU A 325 -21.12 7.40 -6.75
C LEU A 325 -21.49 8.72 -6.06
N LEU A 326 -21.34 8.81 -4.73
CA LEU A 326 -21.56 10.05 -3.98
C LEU A 326 -20.48 11.11 -4.23
N LEU A 327 -19.23 10.68 -4.39
CA LEU A 327 -18.08 11.56 -4.58
C LEU A 327 -17.89 11.97 -6.04
N THR A 328 -18.45 11.20 -6.98
CA THR A 328 -18.35 11.50 -8.41
C THR A 328 -19.33 12.62 -8.75
N PRO A 329 -18.87 13.74 -9.35
CA PRO A 329 -19.78 14.81 -9.74
C PRO A 329 -20.76 14.31 -10.81
N PRO A 330 -22.04 14.71 -10.75
CA PRO A 330 -22.99 14.44 -11.82
C PRO A 330 -22.54 15.22 -13.06
N GLY A 331 -21.81 14.55 -13.95
CA GLY A 331 -21.40 15.12 -15.22
C GLY A 331 -22.65 15.54 -16.01
N ARG A 332 -22.72 16.83 -16.37
CA ARG A 332 -23.76 17.38 -17.25
C ARG A 332 -23.64 16.84 -18.66
#